data_AF-A0A945TUW9-F1
#
_entry.id   AF-A0A945TUW9-F1
#
_cell.length_a   1.000
_cell.length_b   1.000
_cell.length_c   1.000
_cell.angle_alpha   90.00
_cell.angle_beta   90.00
_cell.angle_gamma   90.00
#
_symmetry.space_group_name_H-M   'P 1'
#
loop_
_entity.id
_entity.type
_entity.pdbx_description
1 polymer ?
#
loop_
_entity_poly.entity_id
_entity_poly.type
_entity_poly.pdbx_seq_one_letter_code
_entity_poly.pdbx_strand_id
1 'polypeptide(L)'
;KQISTRVNGQVMQDGNTDEMEWDMHYLVADIARNITLEPGDILLSGTPANSRPVKPGDIVEVEVEGLGTLSNRIVHGPTPIRDELGAQPSSSEEVVSTAMGGDWEHRGKRVPQGQGAKHYKSQLED
;
A
#
# COMPACT_ATOMS: atom_id res chain seq x y z
N LYS A 1 -11.23 -2.12 -11.29
CA LYS A 1 -11.31 -0.64 -11.15
C LYS A 1 -9.93 -0.08 -10.87
N GLN A 2 -9.51 0.95 -11.60
CA GLN A 2 -8.19 1.56 -11.41
C GLN A 2 -8.14 2.45 -10.15
N ILE A 3 -7.01 2.41 -9.45
CA ILE A 3 -6.66 3.28 -8.31
C ILE A 3 -5.20 3.74 -8.45
N SER A 4 -4.97 5.05 -8.34
CA SER A 4 -3.62 5.64 -8.41
C SER A 4 -3.37 6.61 -7.27
N THR A 5 -2.18 6.54 -6.68
CA THR A 5 -1.69 7.50 -5.68
C THR A 5 -0.57 8.34 -6.28
N ARG A 6 -0.74 9.67 -6.27
CA ARG A 6 0.30 10.64 -6.63
C ARG A 6 0.82 11.37 -5.39
N VAL A 7 2.13 11.58 -5.32
CA VAL A 7 2.77 12.45 -4.32
C VAL A 7 3.43 13.59 -5.07
N ASN A 8 2.97 14.82 -4.83
CA ASN A 8 3.43 16.02 -5.55
C ASN A 8 3.35 15.86 -7.08
N GLY A 9 2.26 15.24 -7.56
CA GLY A 9 2.03 14.98 -8.99
C GLY A 9 2.78 13.77 -9.56
N GLN A 10 3.69 13.14 -8.82
CA GLN A 10 4.39 11.93 -9.25
C GLN A 10 3.61 10.68 -8.84
N VAL A 11 3.31 9.81 -9.80
CA VAL A 11 2.65 8.52 -9.53
C VAL A 11 3.58 7.64 -8.69
N MET A 12 3.13 7.31 -7.48
CA MET A 12 3.84 6.43 -6.56
C MET A 12 3.19 5.04 -6.52
N GLN A 13 1.87 4.97 -6.61
CA GLN A 13 1.15 3.70 -6.69
C GLN A 13 0.17 3.76 -7.86
N ASP A 14 0.01 2.63 -8.55
CA ASP A 14 -0.94 2.45 -9.63
C ASP A 14 -1.32 0.97 -9.67
N GLY A 15 -2.62 0.68 -9.69
CA GLY A 15 -3.09 -0.70 -9.64
C GLY A 15 -4.59 -0.81 -9.89
N ASN A 16 -5.05 -2.05 -10.01
CA ASN A 16 -6.44 -2.35 -10.30
C ASN A 16 -7.03 -3.33 -9.28
N THR A 17 -8.32 -3.17 -8.94
CA THR A 17 -9.04 -4.13 -8.09
C THR A 17 -9.03 -5.57 -8.62
N ASP A 18 -8.82 -5.77 -9.93
CA ASP A 18 -8.70 -7.10 -10.54
C ASP A 18 -7.38 -7.81 -10.14
N GLU A 19 -6.45 -7.07 -9.54
CA GLU A 19 -5.16 -7.59 -9.05
C GLU A 19 -5.20 -7.93 -7.55
N MET A 20 -6.33 -7.75 -6.89
CA MET A 20 -6.49 -8.06 -5.48
C MET A 20 -6.40 -9.58 -5.25
N GLU A 21 -5.59 -9.99 -4.27
CA GLU A 21 -5.51 -11.40 -3.84
C GLU A 21 -6.87 -11.91 -3.33
N TRP A 22 -7.58 -11.07 -2.58
CA TRP A 22 -8.93 -11.33 -2.08
C TRP A 22 -9.87 -10.24 -2.56
N ASP A 23 -10.92 -10.61 -3.29
CA ASP A 23 -11.89 -9.63 -3.77
C ASP A 23 -12.75 -9.02 -2.64
N MET A 24 -13.48 -7.95 -2.97
CA MET A 24 -14.32 -7.23 -2.02
C MET A 24 -15.42 -8.10 -1.39
N HIS A 25 -15.98 -9.05 -2.15
CA HIS A 25 -17.02 -9.95 -1.65
C HIS A 25 -16.46 -10.89 -0.59
N TYR A 26 -15.27 -11.44 -0.83
CA TYR A 26 -14.55 -12.27 0.11
C TYR A 26 -14.22 -11.49 1.39
N LEU A 27 -13.66 -10.27 1.27
CA LEU A 27 -13.29 -9.46 2.43
C LEU A 27 -14.48 -9.22 3.36
N VAL A 28 -15.64 -8.82 2.81
CA VAL A 28 -16.86 -8.60 3.59
C VAL A 28 -17.30 -9.90 4.28
N ALA A 29 -17.36 -11.01 3.53
CA ALA A 29 -17.81 -12.29 4.06
C ALA A 29 -16.89 -12.85 5.15
N ASP A 30 -15.57 -12.67 5.00
CA ASP A 30 -14.58 -13.17 5.95
C ASP A 30 -14.59 -12.39 7.27
N ILE A 31 -14.60 -11.06 7.19
CA ILE A 31 -14.67 -10.20 8.38
C ILE A 31 -15.97 -10.46 9.16
N ALA A 32 -17.10 -10.59 8.44
CA ALA A 32 -18.42 -10.81 9.04
C ALA A 32 -18.55 -12.15 9.81
N ARG A 33 -17.61 -13.09 9.67
CA ARG A 33 -17.57 -14.33 10.48
C ARG A 33 -17.21 -14.06 11.93
N ASN A 34 -16.46 -12.99 12.18
CA ASN A 34 -15.88 -12.70 13.50
C ASN A 34 -16.35 -11.35 14.07
N ILE A 35 -16.72 -10.40 13.22
CA ILE A 35 -17.08 -9.03 13.59
C ILE A 35 -18.44 -8.69 12.96
N THR A 36 -19.41 -8.28 13.78
CA THR A 36 -20.67 -7.73 13.26
C THR A 36 -20.40 -6.38 12.60
N LEU A 37 -20.78 -6.25 11.33
CA LEU A 37 -20.70 -4.98 10.58
C LEU A 37 -21.99 -4.18 10.78
N GLU A 38 -21.86 -2.89 11.04
CA GLU A 38 -22.95 -1.95 11.28
C GLU A 38 -23.01 -0.87 10.18
N PRO A 39 -24.19 -0.23 9.96
CA PRO A 39 -24.31 0.87 9.03
C PRO A 39 -23.34 2.02 9.37
N GLY A 40 -22.49 2.38 8.40
CA GLY A 40 -21.47 3.41 8.56
C GLY A 40 -20.05 2.87 8.72
N ASP A 41 -19.88 1.56 8.89
CA ASP A 41 -18.56 0.94 8.92
C ASP A 41 -17.82 1.08 7.58
N ILE A 42 -16.51 1.28 7.67
CA ILE A 42 -15.61 1.45 6.52
C ILE A 42 -14.62 0.30 6.50
N LEU A 43 -14.59 -0.44 5.40
CA LEU A 43 -13.60 -1.47 5.12
C LEU A 43 -12.56 -0.92 4.14
N LEU A 44 -11.29 -0.95 4.56
CA LEU A 44 -10.16 -0.60 3.70
C LEU A 44 -9.64 -1.87 3.02
N SER A 45 -9.73 -1.92 1.70
CA SER A 45 -9.57 -3.14 0.90
C SER A 45 -8.12 -3.53 0.57
N GLY A 46 -7.15 -2.89 1.21
CA GLY A 46 -5.72 -3.03 0.88
C GLY A 46 -5.18 -1.91 0.00
N THR A 47 -3.96 -2.09 -0.49
CA THR A 47 -3.20 -1.07 -1.22
C THR A 47 -2.41 -1.71 -2.38
N PRO A 48 -2.26 -1.04 -3.54
CA PRO A 48 -1.37 -1.49 -4.60
C PRO A 48 0.10 -1.52 -4.15
N ALA A 49 0.97 -2.10 -4.98
CA ALA A 49 2.40 -2.08 -4.72
C ALA A 49 2.97 -0.65 -4.64
N ASN A 50 4.18 -0.54 -4.08
CA ASN A 50 4.98 0.68 -3.95
C ASN A 50 4.44 1.72 -2.96
N SER A 51 3.83 1.32 -1.86
CA SER A 51 3.55 2.27 -0.75
C SER A 51 4.86 2.87 -0.20
N ARG A 52 4.83 4.16 0.17
CA ARG A 52 6.02 4.93 0.54
C ARG A 52 5.71 5.92 1.68
N PRO A 53 6.67 6.21 2.56
CA PRO A 53 6.56 7.35 3.46
C PRO A 53 6.41 8.68 2.71
N VAL A 54 5.62 9.59 3.29
CA VAL A 54 5.46 10.98 2.86
C VAL A 54 5.93 11.92 3.96
N LYS A 55 6.18 13.19 3.61
CA LYS A 55 6.72 14.20 4.52
C LYS A 55 5.80 15.41 4.62
N PRO A 56 5.85 16.16 5.75
CA PRO A 56 5.19 17.45 5.85
C PRO A 56 5.56 18.36 4.66
N GLY A 57 4.53 18.97 4.07
CA GLY A 57 4.64 19.74 2.83
C GLY A 57 4.12 19.01 1.60
N ASP A 58 4.15 17.67 1.59
CA ASP A 58 3.69 16.87 0.45
C ASP A 58 2.18 17.03 0.21
N ILE A 59 1.79 16.97 -1.06
CA ILE A 59 0.40 16.79 -1.49
C ILE A 59 0.24 15.35 -1.95
N VAL A 60 -0.65 14.61 -1.30
CA VAL A 60 -0.99 13.23 -1.64
C VAL A 60 -2.36 13.20 -2.26
N GLU A 61 -2.45 12.69 -3.48
CA GLU A 61 -3.69 12.56 -4.24
C GLU A 61 -3.97 11.09 -4.49
N VAL A 62 -5.13 10.60 -4.09
CA VAL A 62 -5.60 9.24 -4.38
C VAL A 62 -6.80 9.36 -5.32
N GLU A 63 -6.68 8.80 -6.51
CA GLU A 63 -7.71 8.81 -7.53
C GLU A 63 -8.27 7.41 -7.76
N VAL A 64 -9.60 7.29 -7.77
CA VAL A 64 -10.30 6.03 -8.05
C VAL A 64 -11.25 6.22 -9.22
N GLU A 65 -11.16 5.30 -10.18
CA GLU A 65 -11.99 5.27 -11.38
C GLU A 65 -13.48 5.27 -11.02
N GLY A 66 -14.18 6.34 -11.40
CA GLY A 66 -15.61 6.51 -11.18
C GLY A 66 -16.00 7.15 -9.84
N LEU A 67 -15.06 7.47 -8.96
CA LEU A 67 -15.32 8.19 -7.70
C LEU A 67 -14.71 9.61 -7.70
N GLY A 68 -13.52 9.76 -8.29
CA GLY A 68 -12.78 11.02 -8.33
C GLY A 68 -11.49 10.99 -7.50
N THR A 69 -10.99 12.17 -7.12
CA THR A 69 -9.70 12.33 -6.44
C THR A 69 -9.88 12.87 -5.03
N LEU A 70 -9.29 12.18 -4.05
CA LEU A 70 -9.11 12.67 -2.68
C LEU A 70 -7.70 13.27 -2.56
N SER A 71 -7.60 14.56 -2.25
CA SER A 71 -6.32 15.27 -2.10
C SER A 71 -6.13 15.74 -0.66
N ASN A 72 -4.96 15.44 -0.09
CA ASN A 72 -4.58 15.85 1.26
C ASN A 72 -3.19 16.48 1.27
N ARG A 73 -3.03 17.56 2.04
CA ARG A 73 -1.72 18.15 2.36
C ARG A 73 -1.19 17.54 3.65
N ILE A 74 0.01 17.00 3.62
CA ILE A 74 0.68 16.47 4.80
C ILE A 74 1.25 17.64 5.62
N VAL A 75 0.98 17.62 6.93
CA VAL A 75 1.42 18.64 7.89
C VAL A 75 2.01 17.96 9.13
N HIS A 76 2.72 18.73 9.95
CA HIS A 76 3.13 18.25 11.27
C HIS A 76 1.92 18.09 12.18
N GLY A 77 1.86 16.98 12.92
CA GLY A 77 0.94 16.81 14.04
C GLY A 77 1.48 17.48 15.31
N PRO A 78 0.61 17.73 16.31
CA PRO A 78 1.03 18.30 17.60
C PRO A 78 1.83 17.32 18.47
N THR A 79 1.80 16.03 18.13
CA THR A 79 2.50 14.97 18.85
C THR A 79 3.71 14.50 18.03
N PRO A 80 4.93 14.47 18.61
CA PRO A 80 6.08 13.93 17.91
C PRO A 80 5.93 12.42 17.69
N ILE A 81 6.58 11.92 16.64
CA ILE A 81 6.71 10.48 16.40
C ILE A 81 7.57 9.91 17.53
N ARG A 82 7.10 8.85 18.18
CA ARG A 82 7.87 8.09 19.17
C ARG A 82 8.96 7.31 18.43
N ASP A 83 10.21 7.52 18.79
CA ASP A 83 11.35 6.85 18.18
C ASP A 83 11.67 5.51 18.87
N GLU A 84 11.13 5.31 20.07
CA GLU A 84 11.34 4.14 20.91
C GLU A 84 10.40 2.96 20.61
N LEU A 85 9.37 3.16 19.77
CA LEU A 85 8.37 2.13 19.43
C LEU A 85 8.06 2.09 17.93
N GLY A 86 7.94 0.88 17.39
CA GLY A 86 7.49 0.63 16.01
C GLY A 86 8.55 0.87 14.94
N ALA A 87 8.27 0.40 13.73
CA ALA A 87 9.11 0.65 12.57
C ALA A 87 9.05 2.13 12.19
N GLN A 88 10.20 2.79 12.14
CA GLN A 88 10.27 4.19 11.75
C GLN A 88 10.10 4.35 10.24
N PRO A 89 9.43 5.43 9.76
CA PRO A 89 9.28 5.68 8.33
C PRO A 89 10.65 5.78 7.67
N SER A 90 10.94 4.87 6.74
CA SER A 90 12.20 4.89 6.00
C SER A 90 11.98 4.48 4.54
N SER A 91 12.91 4.90 3.70
CA SER A 91 12.99 4.47 2.30
C SER A 91 14.19 3.53 2.11
N SER A 92 14.47 2.70 3.12
CA SER A 92 15.54 1.70 3.03
C SER A 92 15.23 0.71 1.91
N GLU A 93 16.26 0.07 1.39
CA GLU A 93 16.12 -0.96 0.35
C GLU A 93 15.16 -2.07 0.78
N GLU A 94 15.19 -2.45 2.05
CA GLU A 94 14.26 -3.42 2.66
C GLU A 94 12.81 -2.98 2.52
N VAL A 95 12.48 -1.78 3.01
CA VAL A 95 11.11 -1.24 2.94
C VAL A 95 10.65 -1.13 1.49
N VAL A 96 11.54 -0.68 0.61
CA VAL A 96 11.27 -0.56 -0.82
C VAL A 96 11.00 -1.91 -1.46
N SER A 97 11.80 -2.93 -1.12
CA SER A 97 11.65 -4.30 -1.63
C SER A 97 10.30 -4.89 -1.21
N THR A 98 9.97 -4.82 0.08
CA THR A 98 8.69 -5.33 0.60
C THR A 98 7.50 -4.59 -0.01
N ALA A 99 7.55 -3.26 -0.12
CA ALA A 99 6.46 -2.48 -0.72
C ALA A 99 6.21 -2.86 -2.19
N MET A 100 7.24 -3.33 -2.90
CA MET A 100 7.16 -3.79 -4.29
C MET A 100 6.79 -5.26 -4.42
N GLY A 101 6.46 -5.96 -3.32
CA GLY A 101 6.17 -7.40 -3.33
C GLY A 101 7.40 -8.30 -3.42
N GLY A 102 8.57 -7.79 -3.04
CA GLY A 102 9.82 -8.56 -2.95
C GLY A 102 9.88 -9.48 -1.72
N ASP A 103 10.80 -10.44 -1.74
CA ASP A 103 11.09 -11.39 -0.66
C ASP A 103 12.45 -11.04 -0.02
N TRP A 104 12.47 -9.96 0.76
CA TRP A 104 13.71 -9.38 1.29
C TRP A 104 14.58 -10.36 2.09
N GLU A 105 13.96 -11.25 2.86
CA GLU A 105 14.64 -12.27 3.68
C GLU A 105 15.42 -13.28 2.82
N HIS A 106 14.93 -13.55 1.61
CA HIS A 106 15.54 -14.51 0.67
C HIS A 106 16.13 -13.83 -0.58
N ARG A 107 16.38 -12.52 -0.54
CA ARG A 107 16.98 -11.78 -1.66
C ARG A 107 18.31 -12.43 -2.08
N GLY A 108 18.46 -12.69 -3.38
CA GLY A 108 19.64 -13.37 -3.93
C GLY A 108 19.72 -14.88 -3.62
N LYS A 109 18.71 -15.47 -2.97
CA LYS A 109 18.57 -16.92 -2.77
C LYS A 109 17.43 -17.53 -3.58
N ARG A 110 16.32 -16.81 -3.76
CA ARG A 110 15.20 -17.22 -4.63
C ARG A 110 14.45 -16.01 -5.19
N VAL A 111 13.66 -16.24 -6.23
CA VAL A 111 12.73 -15.25 -6.78
C VAL A 111 11.51 -15.07 -5.84
N PRO A 112 11.01 -13.83 -5.67
CA PRO A 112 9.78 -13.58 -4.90
C PRO A 112 8.57 -14.30 -5.48
N GLN A 113 7.60 -14.64 -4.63
CA GLN A 113 6.40 -15.39 -5.02
C GLN A 113 5.12 -14.62 -4.63
N GLY A 114 3.98 -15.01 -5.21
CA GLY A 114 2.67 -14.40 -4.96
C GLY A 114 2.34 -13.24 -5.91
N GLN A 115 1.10 -12.73 -5.84
CA GLN A 115 0.59 -11.71 -6.77
C GLN A 115 1.44 -10.43 -6.79
N GLY A 116 2.00 -10.03 -5.63
CA GLY A 116 2.83 -8.84 -5.50
C GLY A 116 4.19 -8.94 -6.21
N ALA A 117 4.71 -10.16 -6.41
CA ALA A 117 6.05 -10.38 -6.96
C ALA A 117 6.26 -9.77 -8.35
N LYS A 118 5.18 -9.66 -9.15
CA LYS A 118 5.22 -9.05 -10.50
C LYS A 118 5.69 -7.59 -10.50
N HIS A 119 5.59 -6.90 -9.36
CA HIS A 119 6.03 -5.51 -9.24
C HIS A 119 7.50 -5.39 -8.81
N TYR A 120 8.14 -6.49 -8.37
CA TYR A 120 9.55 -6.50 -7.95
C TYR A 120 10.46 -7.04 -9.06
N LYS A 121 11.56 -6.34 -9.34
CA LYS A 121 12.59 -6.82 -10.27
C LYS A 121 13.67 -7.60 -9.51
N SER A 122 13.63 -8.92 -9.60
CA SER A 122 14.67 -9.81 -9.08
C SER A 122 15.97 -9.69 -9.89
N GLN A 123 17.13 -9.82 -9.24
CA GLN A 123 18.43 -9.97 -9.91
C GLN A 123 18.78 -11.44 -10.22
N LEU A 124 18.01 -12.38 -9.69
CA LEU A 124 18.12 -13.79 -10.04
C LEU A 124 17.25 -14.06 -11.27
N GLU A 125 17.78 -14.85 -12.22
CA GLU A 125 17.00 -15.41 -13.33
C GLU A 125 16.05 -16.51 -12.82
N ASP A 126 14.89 -16.66 -13.45
CA ASP A 126 13.84 -17.63 -13.11
C ASP A 126 14.23 -19.09 -13.38
#